data_AF-A0A3D0IE06-F1
#
_entry.id   AF-A0A3D0IE06-F1
#
_cell.length_a   1.000
_cell.length_b   1.000
_cell.length_c   1.000
_cell.angle_alpha   90.00
_cell.angle_beta   90.00
_cell.angle_gamma   90.00
#
_symmetry.space_group_name_H-M   'P 1'
#
loop_
_entity.id
_entity.type
_entity.pdbx_description
1 polymer ?
#
loop_
_entity_poly.entity_id
_entity_poly.type
_entity_poly.pdbx_seq_one_letter_code
_entity_poly.pdbx_strand_id
1 'polypeptide(L)'
;MIKKKLISMLVSVTMLVGMFPMMMVSADEEPGSFTELQALIDQQVMPTLTKNYEWKDGDTSLHCNRNAHRGGITFKDGITIDAKGHGPIIEVGEGEMFEIAGNGTIKGGSAENGGAVYVAHGGTLILYESKITGCKATENGGAIYNKGSVVIENKPVIDNNSAAGNGGGIYQAPGASITIKGAPVIKENKPNNLYLTEGQVVTCESLKGGTIYVDSEVSAVITSGFTGTGDSAEPFHEDDGCKLSLQNDGQVYLEKSGSGPEVNGPEFAGLSLTLDDGKFGLNIFVDPGNLTSEELAASSQVTFIVPGRGANKQTDTFSSSCTATKDGKTVYGYTCYLSSVQMAEKIHTTFTCGDISIEGDFSVADYISKYKKNIASPELPKNPYRDDLVNRVSDYGYFIQPYLSAENKWSIGEEGGYARMENIYGTSSYDQATIDTIMNKFSKYQAVKTKVGNSIQGISMRLELDSSNAAIVTFTMADKTAKLEVTCVYARTTYKAYKKADGKYVIRIPGIAIQDMEQPLNISGTSGDGEEVDITITPIGYVYYALNKPNLDEDKKNAMVSLYFYWYYAERYVG
;
A
#
# COMPACT_ATOMS: atom_id res chain seq x y z
N MET A 1 -56.74 60.46 29.52
CA MET A 1 -57.27 60.74 28.16
C MET A 1 -56.86 59.56 27.27
N ILE A 2 -57.69 58.52 27.15
CA ILE A 2 -58.61 58.23 26.01
C ILE A 2 -57.86 57.84 24.70
N LYS A 3 -57.73 56.52 24.43
CA LYS A 3 -58.29 55.72 23.30
C LYS A 3 -57.74 56.04 21.88
N LYS A 4 -57.01 55.12 21.22
CA LYS A 4 -57.44 53.99 20.33
C LYS A 4 -57.59 54.36 18.82
N LYS A 5 -56.86 53.58 17.98
CA LYS A 5 -57.30 52.75 16.81
C LYS A 5 -57.23 53.26 15.33
N LEU A 6 -56.75 52.31 14.48
CA LEU A 6 -57.07 51.93 13.07
C LEU A 6 -56.52 52.77 11.89
N ILE A 7 -56.37 52.30 10.62
CA ILE A 7 -55.92 51.07 9.90
C ILE A 7 -56.00 51.42 8.36
N SER A 8 -55.08 50.90 7.52
CA SER A 8 -55.11 50.73 6.03
C SER A 8 -54.95 51.99 5.13
N MET A 9 -54.48 52.00 3.86
CA MET A 9 -54.01 50.99 2.88
C MET A 9 -53.36 51.73 1.65
N LEU A 10 -52.44 51.06 0.94
CA LEU A 10 -52.14 51.13 -0.53
C LEU A 10 -51.25 52.21 -1.21
N VAL A 11 -50.03 51.75 -1.61
CA VAL A 11 -49.34 51.76 -2.93
C VAL A 11 -49.36 52.98 -3.85
N SER A 12 -48.16 53.46 -4.23
CA SER A 12 -47.77 53.73 -5.63
C SER A 12 -46.24 53.80 -5.81
N VAL A 13 -45.76 53.12 -6.86
CA VAL A 13 -44.37 52.98 -7.32
C VAL A 13 -44.07 54.03 -8.37
N THR A 14 -42.91 54.70 -8.28
CA THR A 14 -42.14 55.16 -9.46
C THR A 14 -40.64 55.27 -9.14
N MET A 15 -39.82 54.49 -9.85
CA MET A 15 -38.36 54.63 -9.97
C MET A 15 -37.99 55.91 -10.77
N LEU A 16 -36.82 56.53 -10.53
CA LEU A 16 -35.60 56.45 -11.39
C LEU A 16 -34.48 57.44 -10.98
N VAL A 17 -33.36 56.88 -10.49
CA VAL A 17 -31.91 57.09 -10.81
C VAL A 17 -31.22 58.49 -10.76
N GLY A 18 -30.10 58.51 -10.02
CA GLY A 18 -28.89 59.32 -10.27
C GLY A 18 -27.85 59.13 -9.13
N MET A 19 -26.97 58.10 -9.16
CA MET A 19 -25.50 58.17 -9.43
C MET A 19 -24.74 59.23 -8.58
N PHE A 20 -23.66 59.01 -7.82
CA PHE A 20 -22.70 57.91 -7.52
C PHE A 20 -21.74 58.41 -6.39
N PRO A 21 -20.67 57.68 -6.00
CA PRO A 21 -20.50 56.80 -4.83
C PRO A 21 -19.91 57.48 -3.55
N MET A 22 -20.05 56.84 -2.39
CA MET A 22 -19.04 56.94 -1.33
C MET A 22 -18.53 55.55 -0.99
N MET A 23 -17.32 55.30 -1.45
CA MET A 23 -16.48 54.17 -1.13
C MET A 23 -16.14 54.27 0.37
N MET A 24 -16.72 53.42 1.19
CA MET A 24 -16.07 52.93 2.40
C MET A 24 -15.90 51.43 2.20
N VAL A 25 -14.68 51.02 1.86
CA VAL A 25 -14.20 49.71 2.26
C VAL A 25 -14.12 49.78 3.79
N SER A 26 -15.11 49.27 4.50
CA SER A 26 -14.91 48.98 5.92
C SER A 26 -14.12 47.69 6.01
N ALA A 27 -12.82 47.82 6.24
CA ALA A 27 -12.13 46.82 7.03
C ALA A 27 -12.89 46.72 8.39
N ASP A 28 -13.12 45.50 8.85
CA ASP A 28 -13.72 45.13 10.15
C ASP A 28 -15.25 44.98 10.24
N GLU A 29 -15.90 44.36 9.26
CA GLU A 29 -17.12 43.61 9.61
C GLU A 29 -16.69 42.21 10.11
N GLU A 30 -17.04 41.86 11.35
CA GLU A 30 -16.69 40.54 11.91
C GLU A 30 -17.21 39.42 10.99
N PRO A 31 -16.40 38.39 10.71
CA PRO A 31 -16.85 37.27 9.89
C PRO A 31 -18.11 36.61 10.48
N GLY A 32 -19.06 36.29 9.60
CA GLY A 32 -20.20 35.45 9.96
C GLY A 32 -19.74 34.03 10.30
N SER A 33 -20.56 33.29 11.04
CA SER A 33 -20.32 31.85 11.28
C SER A 33 -20.87 30.98 10.14
N PHE A 34 -20.49 29.71 10.09
CA PHE A 34 -21.08 28.78 9.14
C PHE A 34 -22.54 28.51 9.45
N THR A 35 -22.95 28.52 10.72
CA THR A 35 -24.37 28.45 11.12
C THR A 35 -25.18 29.60 10.52
N GLU A 36 -24.65 30.84 10.55
CA GLU A 36 -25.29 31.99 9.90
C GLU A 36 -25.39 31.79 8.37
N LEU A 37 -24.32 31.29 7.75
CA LEU A 37 -24.28 31.04 6.32
C LEU A 37 -25.26 29.93 5.90
N GLN A 38 -25.34 28.83 6.66
CA GLN A 38 -26.30 27.76 6.42
C GLN A 38 -27.73 28.28 6.49
N ALA A 39 -28.06 29.11 7.48
CA ALA A 39 -29.38 29.72 7.58
C ALA A 39 -29.73 30.60 6.36
N LEU A 40 -28.75 31.24 5.73
CA LEU A 40 -28.95 31.98 4.48
C LEU A 40 -29.23 31.05 3.29
N ILE A 41 -28.49 29.95 3.17
CA ILE A 41 -28.68 28.91 2.14
C ILE A 41 -30.06 28.25 2.29
N ASP A 42 -30.52 28.04 3.52
CA ASP A 42 -31.86 27.51 3.77
C ASP A 42 -32.95 28.50 3.30
N GLN A 43 -32.74 29.80 3.48
CA GLN A 43 -33.70 30.86 3.12
C GLN A 43 -33.69 31.26 1.64
N GLN A 44 -32.54 31.16 0.96
CA GLN A 44 -32.36 31.60 -0.42
C GLN A 44 -31.71 30.52 -1.28
N VAL A 45 -32.13 30.37 -2.55
CA VAL A 45 -31.54 29.36 -3.44
C VAL A 45 -30.04 29.62 -3.65
N MET A 46 -29.66 30.87 -3.91
CA MET A 46 -28.30 31.31 -4.18
C MET A 46 -28.04 32.66 -3.49
N PRO A 47 -27.87 32.72 -2.16
CA PRO A 47 -27.55 33.96 -1.47
C PRO A 47 -26.25 34.58 -1.99
N THR A 48 -26.28 35.90 -2.19
CA THR A 48 -25.07 36.67 -2.49
C THR A 48 -24.34 37.05 -1.20
N LEU A 49 -23.12 36.56 -1.05
CA LEU A 49 -22.27 36.79 0.11
C LEU A 49 -21.58 38.14 -0.03
N THR A 50 -21.76 39.01 0.98
CA THR A 50 -21.19 40.36 1.01
C THR A 50 -20.20 40.58 2.15
N LYS A 51 -19.99 39.57 2.99
CA LYS A 51 -19.04 39.54 4.11
C LYS A 51 -18.33 38.18 4.17
N ASN A 52 -17.20 38.11 4.86
CA ASN A 52 -16.47 36.87 5.08
C ASN A 52 -17.20 35.95 6.07
N TYR A 53 -16.91 34.66 5.99
CA TYR A 53 -17.39 33.65 6.94
C TYR A 53 -16.22 32.80 7.43
N GLU A 54 -16.22 32.52 8.72
CA GLU A 54 -15.22 31.65 9.35
C GLU A 54 -15.90 30.61 10.22
N TRP A 55 -15.30 29.42 10.30
CA TRP A 55 -15.78 28.36 11.18
C TRP A 55 -15.66 28.77 12.65
N LYS A 56 -16.74 28.58 13.42
CA LYS A 56 -16.80 28.79 14.88
C LYS A 56 -17.17 27.49 15.60
N ASP A 57 -16.89 27.43 16.90
CA ASP A 57 -17.22 26.25 17.71
C ASP A 57 -18.70 25.88 17.61
N GLY A 58 -18.97 24.63 17.24
CA GLY A 58 -20.33 24.09 17.06
C GLY A 58 -20.93 24.28 15.67
N ASP A 59 -20.22 24.91 14.73
CA ASP A 59 -20.63 24.95 13.33
C ASP A 59 -20.56 23.56 12.66
N THR A 60 -21.28 23.43 11.54
CA THR A 60 -21.30 22.23 10.69
C THR A 60 -21.03 22.60 9.23
N SER A 61 -20.74 21.58 8.41
CA SER A 61 -20.60 21.69 6.96
C SER A 61 -21.85 22.31 6.31
N LEU A 62 -21.63 23.06 5.23
CA LEU A 62 -22.70 23.66 4.44
C LEU A 62 -23.32 22.61 3.51
N HIS A 63 -24.65 22.60 3.40
CA HIS A 63 -25.38 21.59 2.60
C HIS A 63 -26.72 22.15 2.07
N CYS A 64 -27.35 21.46 1.12
CA CYS A 64 -28.56 21.92 0.45
C CYS A 64 -29.84 21.28 1.02
N ASN A 65 -30.43 21.85 2.08
CA ASN A 65 -31.67 21.34 2.70
C ASN A 65 -32.98 21.69 1.94
N ARG A 66 -32.94 21.95 0.64
CA ARG A 66 -34.09 22.51 -0.09
C ARG A 66 -34.94 21.41 -0.73
N ASN A 67 -36.27 21.63 -0.76
CA ASN A 67 -37.24 20.71 -1.42
C ASN A 67 -36.98 20.48 -2.93
N ALA A 68 -36.25 21.40 -3.58
CA ALA A 68 -35.84 21.26 -4.98
C ALA A 68 -34.45 20.62 -5.13
N HIS A 69 -33.77 20.32 -4.01
CA HIS A 69 -32.41 19.80 -3.92
C HIS A 69 -31.41 20.59 -4.78
N ARG A 70 -31.65 21.90 -4.93
CA ARG A 70 -30.82 22.84 -5.69
C ARG A 70 -30.61 24.09 -4.86
N GLY A 71 -29.35 24.44 -4.64
CA GLY A 71 -28.95 25.62 -3.90
C GLY A 71 -27.48 25.96 -4.14
N GLY A 72 -26.93 26.89 -3.37
CA GLY A 72 -25.53 27.27 -3.48
C GLY A 72 -25.25 28.64 -2.90
N ILE A 73 -24.17 29.28 -3.35
CA ILE A 73 -23.72 30.60 -2.92
C ILE A 73 -23.16 31.41 -4.10
N THR A 74 -23.30 32.73 -4.04
CA THR A 74 -22.63 33.66 -4.95
C THR A 74 -21.77 34.64 -4.19
N PHE A 75 -20.47 34.68 -4.45
CA PHE A 75 -19.56 35.64 -3.85
C PHE A 75 -19.65 37.01 -4.53
N LYS A 76 -19.61 38.08 -3.73
CA LYS A 76 -19.00 39.33 -4.19
C LYS A 76 -17.48 39.20 -4.21
N ASP A 77 -16.81 40.01 -5.03
CA ASP A 77 -15.37 40.00 -5.20
C ASP A 77 -14.61 40.07 -3.86
N GLY A 78 -13.69 39.14 -3.65
CA GLY A 78 -12.76 39.12 -2.51
C GLY A 78 -13.34 38.52 -1.22
N ILE A 79 -14.58 38.04 -1.23
CA ILE A 79 -15.15 37.37 -0.05
C ILE A 79 -14.52 36.00 0.16
N THR A 80 -14.26 35.66 1.42
CA THR A 80 -13.64 34.41 1.85
C THR A 80 -14.56 33.60 2.77
N ILE A 81 -14.59 32.28 2.56
CA ILE A 81 -15.04 31.26 3.53
C ILE A 81 -13.79 30.52 4.02
N ASP A 82 -13.48 30.62 5.31
CA ASP A 82 -12.32 29.97 5.92
C ASP A 82 -12.74 28.99 7.02
N ALA A 83 -12.49 27.71 6.80
CA ALA A 83 -12.94 26.67 7.72
C ALA A 83 -11.96 26.37 8.87
N LYS A 84 -10.81 27.05 8.95
CA LYS A 84 -9.87 26.98 10.10
C LYS A 84 -9.46 25.56 10.52
N GLY A 85 -9.36 24.64 9.59
CA GLY A 85 -8.98 23.24 9.81
C GLY A 85 -10.15 22.29 10.05
N HIS A 86 -11.39 22.75 9.90
CA HIS A 86 -12.60 21.92 9.97
C HIS A 86 -13.14 21.63 8.56
N GLY A 87 -13.87 20.54 8.38
CA GLY A 87 -14.41 20.19 7.08
C GLY A 87 -15.08 18.81 7.02
N PRO A 88 -15.65 18.44 5.85
CA PRO A 88 -15.66 19.22 4.61
C PRO A 88 -16.38 20.56 4.77
N ILE A 89 -15.98 21.60 4.04
CA ILE A 89 -16.64 22.92 4.10
C ILE A 89 -18.05 22.82 3.56
N ILE A 90 -18.20 22.10 2.44
CA ILE A 90 -19.47 21.86 1.76
C ILE A 90 -19.65 20.36 1.56
N GLU A 91 -20.83 19.85 1.89
CA GLU A 91 -21.26 18.49 1.60
C GLU A 91 -22.44 18.53 0.63
N VAL A 92 -22.27 17.91 -0.54
CA VAL A 92 -23.32 17.79 -1.56
C VAL A 92 -23.92 16.40 -1.44
N GLY A 93 -25.13 16.31 -0.88
CA GLY A 93 -25.81 15.06 -0.64
C GLY A 93 -26.30 14.35 -1.91
N GLU A 94 -26.83 13.14 -1.73
CA GLU A 94 -27.38 12.34 -2.83
C GLU A 94 -28.57 13.05 -3.49
N GLY A 95 -28.50 13.25 -4.81
CA GLY A 95 -29.51 13.97 -5.59
C GLY A 95 -29.51 15.49 -5.39
N GLU A 96 -28.59 16.02 -4.59
CA GLU A 96 -28.45 17.46 -4.37
C GLU A 96 -27.57 18.12 -5.40
N MET A 97 -27.82 19.40 -5.65
CA MET A 97 -26.99 20.28 -6.45
C MET A 97 -26.59 21.49 -5.62
N PHE A 98 -25.28 21.75 -5.56
CA PHE A 98 -24.72 22.92 -4.90
C PHE A 98 -23.87 23.71 -5.89
N GLU A 99 -24.19 24.98 -6.10
CA GLU A 99 -23.43 25.89 -6.97
C GLU A 99 -22.59 26.88 -6.15
N ILE A 100 -21.34 27.07 -6.55
CA ILE A 100 -20.41 28.03 -5.97
C ILE A 100 -20.01 28.98 -7.08
N ALA A 101 -20.48 30.22 -7.00
CA ALA A 101 -20.29 31.21 -8.06
C ALA A 101 -19.59 32.49 -7.57
N GLY A 102 -18.83 33.14 -8.45
CA GLY A 102 -18.23 34.45 -8.23
C GLY A 102 -16.83 34.41 -7.63
N ASN A 103 -16.12 35.54 -7.70
CA ASN A 103 -14.69 35.67 -7.39
C ASN A 103 -14.41 35.72 -5.87
N GLY A 104 -14.81 34.68 -5.17
CA GLY A 104 -14.51 34.43 -3.76
C GLY A 104 -13.54 33.27 -3.56
N THR A 105 -13.07 33.13 -2.32
CA THR A 105 -12.11 32.10 -1.92
C THR A 105 -12.70 31.19 -0.85
N ILE A 106 -12.61 29.89 -1.06
CA ILE A 106 -12.90 28.84 -0.07
C ILE A 106 -11.56 28.24 0.37
N LYS A 107 -11.29 28.20 1.68
CA LYS A 107 -10.00 27.75 2.19
C LYS A 107 -10.04 27.12 3.57
N GLY A 108 -8.92 26.52 3.95
CA GLY A 108 -8.67 26.04 5.31
C GLY A 108 -9.54 24.84 5.70
N GLY A 109 -10.13 24.13 4.74
CA GLY A 109 -10.94 22.96 5.01
C GLY A 109 -10.07 21.76 5.37
N SER A 110 -10.46 20.97 6.37
CA SER A 110 -9.81 19.67 6.62
C SER A 110 -10.79 18.56 6.98
N ALA A 111 -10.70 17.44 6.24
CA ALA A 111 -11.61 16.31 6.37
C ALA A 111 -10.88 14.99 6.04
N GLU A 112 -11.57 13.86 6.22
CA GLU A 112 -11.06 12.57 5.75
C GLU A 112 -10.97 12.55 4.22
N ASN A 113 -12.08 12.84 3.55
CA ASN A 113 -12.18 12.98 2.10
C ASN A 113 -12.82 14.33 1.75
N GLY A 114 -12.27 15.06 0.77
CA GLY A 114 -12.86 16.33 0.31
C GLY A 114 -12.64 17.48 1.28
N GLY A 115 -11.39 17.91 1.47
CA GLY A 115 -11.05 18.93 2.49
C GLY A 115 -11.93 20.19 2.38
N ALA A 116 -12.21 20.66 1.16
CA ALA A 116 -13.19 21.71 0.90
C ALA A 116 -14.59 21.14 0.61
N VAL A 117 -14.70 20.25 -0.37
CA VAL A 117 -16.00 19.76 -0.85
C VAL A 117 -16.02 18.24 -0.93
N TYR A 118 -17.05 17.65 -0.33
CA TYR A 118 -17.40 16.25 -0.54
C TYR A 118 -18.67 16.17 -1.40
N VAL A 119 -18.61 15.45 -2.52
CA VAL A 119 -19.77 15.22 -3.38
C VAL A 119 -20.17 13.76 -3.29
N ALA A 120 -21.35 13.48 -2.74
CA ALA A 120 -21.89 12.13 -2.62
C ALA A 120 -22.36 11.57 -3.97
N HIS A 121 -22.62 10.26 -4.01
CA HIS A 121 -23.22 9.62 -5.20
C HIS A 121 -24.52 10.31 -5.59
N GLY A 122 -24.69 10.62 -6.88
CA GLY A 122 -25.86 11.36 -7.39
C GLY A 122 -25.90 12.86 -7.04
N GLY A 123 -24.98 13.35 -6.22
CA GLY A 123 -24.81 14.78 -5.95
C GLY A 123 -24.14 15.52 -7.12
N THR A 124 -24.37 16.82 -7.24
CA THR A 124 -23.81 17.68 -8.30
C THR A 124 -23.21 18.97 -7.71
N LEU A 125 -21.91 19.16 -7.89
CA LEU A 125 -21.25 20.43 -7.61
C LEU A 125 -21.09 21.24 -8.90
N ILE A 126 -21.39 22.54 -8.85
CA ILE A 126 -21.07 23.49 -9.93
C ILE A 126 -20.11 24.53 -9.36
N LEU A 127 -18.94 24.71 -9.99
CA LEU A 127 -17.92 25.68 -9.60
C LEU A 127 -17.72 26.71 -10.71
N TYR A 128 -18.03 27.99 -10.44
CA TYR A 128 -18.06 29.07 -11.42
C TYR A 128 -17.27 30.30 -10.92
N GLU A 129 -16.13 30.59 -11.54
CA GLU A 129 -15.26 31.75 -11.21
C GLU A 129 -14.78 31.86 -9.75
N SER A 130 -14.76 30.78 -8.98
CA SER A 130 -14.32 30.78 -7.57
C SER A 130 -12.96 30.11 -7.37
N LYS A 131 -12.32 30.39 -6.23
CA LYS A 131 -11.04 29.80 -5.83
C LYS A 131 -11.19 28.84 -4.65
N ILE A 132 -10.58 27.66 -4.71
CA ILE A 132 -10.41 26.72 -3.60
C ILE A 132 -8.92 26.51 -3.32
N THR A 133 -8.48 26.77 -2.09
CA THR A 133 -7.04 26.75 -1.75
C THR A 133 -6.76 26.40 -0.30
N GLY A 134 -5.58 25.84 -0.01
CA GLY A 134 -5.13 25.58 1.36
C GLY A 134 -6.01 24.60 2.14
N CYS A 135 -6.69 23.67 1.45
CA CYS A 135 -7.50 22.62 2.05
C CYS A 135 -6.71 21.30 2.13
N LYS A 136 -7.08 20.43 3.09
CA LYS A 136 -6.36 19.20 3.40
C LYS A 136 -7.27 18.00 3.62
N ALA A 137 -7.03 16.90 2.91
CA ALA A 137 -7.65 15.60 3.17
C ALA A 137 -6.66 14.63 3.85
N THR A 138 -7.13 13.78 4.77
CA THR A 138 -6.30 12.68 5.32
C THR A 138 -6.37 11.41 4.47
N GLU A 139 -7.30 11.32 3.53
CA GLU A 139 -7.36 10.28 2.50
C GLU A 139 -7.26 10.94 1.11
N ASN A 140 -8.37 11.25 0.43
CA ASN A 140 -8.34 11.71 -0.96
C ASN A 140 -9.09 13.03 -1.17
N GLY A 141 -8.77 13.76 -2.25
CA GLY A 141 -9.51 14.97 -2.61
C GLY A 141 -9.21 16.13 -1.67
N GLY A 142 -7.99 16.66 -1.69
CA GLY A 142 -7.57 17.73 -0.76
C GLY A 142 -8.45 18.97 -0.84
N ALA A 143 -8.85 19.38 -2.05
CA ALA A 143 -9.95 20.32 -2.26
C ALA A 143 -11.29 19.58 -2.46
N ILE A 144 -11.42 18.78 -3.53
CA ILE A 144 -12.70 18.15 -3.90
C ILE A 144 -12.54 16.63 -3.94
N TYR A 145 -13.43 15.93 -3.24
CA TYR A 145 -13.62 14.50 -3.39
C TYR A 145 -14.96 14.23 -4.09
N ASN A 146 -14.92 13.64 -5.28
CA ASN A 146 -16.09 13.49 -6.14
C ASN A 146 -16.53 12.02 -6.26
N LYS A 147 -17.73 11.69 -5.73
CA LYS A 147 -18.47 10.43 -6.00
C LYS A 147 -19.71 10.64 -6.89
N GLY A 148 -20.02 11.88 -7.26
CA GLY A 148 -21.17 12.27 -8.06
C GLY A 148 -20.74 12.97 -9.35
N SER A 149 -21.25 14.18 -9.56
CA SER A 149 -20.93 15.02 -10.72
C SER A 149 -20.32 16.35 -10.29
N VAL A 150 -19.26 16.79 -10.97
CA VAL A 150 -18.64 18.10 -10.78
C VAL A 150 -18.59 18.84 -12.10
N VAL A 151 -19.06 20.08 -12.13
CA VAL A 151 -19.03 20.97 -13.29
C VAL A 151 -18.11 22.15 -12.97
N ILE A 152 -17.06 22.32 -13.76
CA ILE A 152 -16.05 23.37 -13.63
C ILE A 152 -16.20 24.32 -14.82
N GLU A 153 -16.64 25.55 -14.57
CA GLU A 153 -17.04 26.47 -15.62
C GLU A 153 -16.39 27.85 -15.49
N ASN A 154 -16.02 28.42 -16.65
CA ASN A 154 -15.46 29.75 -16.80
C ASN A 154 -14.02 29.80 -16.25
N LYS A 155 -13.71 30.44 -15.12
CA LYS A 155 -12.32 30.60 -14.66
C LYS A 155 -12.05 30.24 -13.19
N PRO A 156 -12.47 29.06 -12.71
CA PRO A 156 -12.22 28.65 -11.33
C PRO A 156 -10.75 28.26 -11.13
N VAL A 157 -10.27 28.41 -9.89
CA VAL A 157 -8.89 28.12 -9.51
C VAL A 157 -8.87 27.12 -8.35
N ILE A 158 -8.17 26.00 -8.51
CA ILE A 158 -7.94 24.99 -7.48
C ILE A 158 -6.43 24.81 -7.32
N ASP A 159 -5.86 25.39 -6.26
CA ASP A 159 -4.42 25.40 -6.03
C ASP A 159 -4.02 25.25 -4.56
N ASN A 160 -2.80 24.78 -4.30
CA ASN A 160 -2.24 24.69 -2.95
C ASN A 160 -3.06 23.85 -1.96
N ASN A 161 -3.75 22.81 -2.45
CA ASN A 161 -4.46 21.84 -1.62
C ASN A 161 -3.64 20.55 -1.46
N SER A 162 -3.91 19.78 -0.41
CA SER A 162 -3.14 18.56 -0.10
C SER A 162 -4.02 17.37 0.32
N ALA A 163 -3.62 16.17 -0.06
CA ALA A 163 -4.19 14.91 0.41
C ALA A 163 -3.06 13.96 0.87
N ALA A 164 -3.35 12.99 1.74
CA ALA A 164 -2.36 11.96 2.09
C ALA A 164 -2.40 10.75 1.13
N GLY A 165 -3.57 10.45 0.56
CA GLY A 165 -3.79 9.58 -0.59
C GLY A 165 -3.70 10.37 -1.89
N ASN A 166 -4.68 10.26 -2.79
CA ASN A 166 -4.61 10.82 -4.15
C ASN A 166 -5.45 12.09 -4.33
N GLY A 167 -5.15 12.85 -5.39
CA GLY A 167 -5.95 14.00 -5.81
C GLY A 167 -5.95 15.13 -4.77
N GLY A 168 -4.78 15.72 -4.52
CA GLY A 168 -4.66 16.93 -3.69
C GLY A 168 -5.60 18.05 -4.12
N GLY A 169 -5.80 18.25 -5.43
CA GLY A 169 -6.83 19.15 -5.95
C GLY A 169 -8.18 18.45 -5.98
N ILE A 170 -8.36 17.55 -6.95
CA ILE A 170 -9.58 16.80 -7.17
C ILE A 170 -9.25 15.31 -7.24
N TYR A 171 -9.97 14.51 -6.45
CA TYR A 171 -10.02 13.06 -6.62
C TYR A 171 -11.38 12.66 -7.19
N GLN A 172 -11.38 11.92 -8.30
CA GLN A 172 -12.60 11.42 -8.92
C GLN A 172 -12.77 9.92 -8.64
N ALA A 173 -13.75 9.58 -7.81
CA ALA A 173 -14.06 8.20 -7.42
C ALA A 173 -14.75 7.42 -8.55
N PRO A 174 -14.62 6.08 -8.60
CA PRO A 174 -15.22 5.26 -9.64
C PRO A 174 -16.71 5.56 -9.87
N GLY A 175 -17.10 5.71 -11.14
CA GLY A 175 -18.47 6.05 -11.54
C GLY A 175 -18.88 7.53 -11.43
N ALA A 176 -18.00 8.39 -10.92
CA ALA A 176 -18.21 9.85 -10.90
C ALA A 176 -17.86 10.51 -12.25
N SER A 177 -18.30 11.76 -12.44
CA SER A 177 -18.08 12.52 -13.68
C SER A 177 -17.59 13.94 -13.42
N ILE A 178 -16.72 14.45 -14.29
CA ILE A 178 -16.33 15.86 -14.36
C ILE A 178 -16.63 16.42 -15.74
N THR A 179 -17.21 17.61 -15.79
CA THR A 179 -17.36 18.43 -16.99
C THR A 179 -16.59 19.73 -16.82
N ILE A 180 -15.77 20.10 -17.80
CA ILE A 180 -14.91 21.29 -17.76
C ILE A 180 -15.12 22.15 -19.01
N LYS A 181 -15.29 23.45 -18.81
CA LYS A 181 -15.34 24.44 -19.90
C LYS A 181 -14.82 25.83 -19.48
N GLY A 182 -14.22 26.56 -20.42
CA GLY A 182 -13.64 27.89 -20.19
C GLY A 182 -12.12 27.88 -19.96
N ALA A 183 -11.64 28.62 -18.98
CA ALA A 183 -10.24 28.78 -18.60
C ALA A 183 -9.98 28.38 -17.12
N PRO A 184 -10.22 27.11 -16.72
CA PRO A 184 -9.95 26.63 -15.36
C PRO A 184 -8.45 26.59 -15.07
N VAL A 185 -8.08 26.70 -13.80
CA VAL A 185 -6.70 26.50 -13.32
C VAL A 185 -6.69 25.46 -12.21
N ILE A 186 -6.10 24.29 -12.46
CA ILE A 186 -5.93 23.19 -11.50
C ILE A 186 -4.45 22.83 -11.46
N LYS A 187 -3.71 23.37 -10.50
CA LYS A 187 -2.24 23.24 -10.39
C LYS A 187 -1.76 23.41 -8.95
N GLU A 188 -0.52 23.02 -8.66
CA GLU A 188 0.13 23.22 -7.36
C GLU A 188 -0.58 22.54 -6.18
N ASN A 189 -1.32 21.45 -6.44
CA ASN A 189 -1.89 20.60 -5.39
C ASN A 189 -1.05 19.32 -5.22
N LYS A 190 -1.11 18.67 -4.04
CA LYS A 190 -0.26 17.50 -3.71
C LYS A 190 -1.06 16.31 -3.14
N PRO A 191 -0.75 15.05 -3.49
CA PRO A 191 0.24 14.65 -4.48
C PRO A 191 -0.16 15.04 -5.91
N ASN A 192 -1.43 14.91 -6.29
CA ASN A 192 -1.90 15.23 -7.64
C ASN A 192 -2.88 16.41 -7.69
N ASN A 193 -3.04 16.98 -8.88
CA ASN A 193 -3.93 18.08 -9.19
C ASN A 193 -5.33 17.57 -9.53
N LEU A 194 -5.49 16.83 -10.62
CA LEU A 194 -6.70 16.08 -10.95
C LEU A 194 -6.32 14.60 -11.07
N TYR A 195 -6.85 13.76 -10.18
CA TYR A 195 -6.60 12.32 -10.20
C TYR A 195 -7.83 11.55 -10.69
N LEU A 196 -7.65 10.78 -11.76
CA LEU A 196 -8.68 9.94 -12.38
C LEU A 196 -8.46 8.47 -12.00
N THR A 197 -9.54 7.72 -11.77
CA THR A 197 -9.51 6.26 -11.54
C THR A 197 -9.93 5.48 -12.79
N GLU A 198 -9.80 4.15 -12.78
CA GLU A 198 -10.04 3.30 -13.95
C GLU A 198 -11.38 3.59 -14.67
N GLY A 199 -11.31 3.77 -16.00
CA GLY A 199 -12.48 3.93 -16.87
C GLY A 199 -13.09 5.33 -16.91
N GLN A 200 -12.44 6.33 -16.31
CA GLN A 200 -12.96 7.70 -16.24
C GLN A 200 -12.49 8.60 -17.37
N VAL A 201 -13.38 9.52 -17.77
CA VAL A 201 -13.09 10.59 -18.72
C VAL A 201 -13.57 11.94 -18.19
N VAL A 202 -12.83 12.98 -18.50
CA VAL A 202 -13.22 14.38 -18.34
C VAL A 202 -13.99 14.80 -19.58
N THR A 203 -15.22 15.28 -19.40
CA THR A 203 -15.99 15.84 -20.53
C THR A 203 -15.55 17.28 -20.74
N CYS A 204 -14.98 17.58 -21.90
CA CYS A 204 -14.41 18.87 -22.23
C CYS A 204 -15.29 19.61 -23.24
N GLU A 205 -15.50 20.90 -23.00
CA GLU A 205 -15.95 21.88 -23.98
C GLU A 205 -14.94 23.04 -24.00
N SER A 206 -14.94 23.90 -25.02
CA SER A 206 -13.89 24.90 -25.28
C SER A 206 -13.08 25.39 -24.07
N LEU A 207 -11.79 25.02 -24.04
CA LEU A 207 -10.89 25.16 -22.89
C LEU A 207 -9.85 26.29 -23.04
N LYS A 208 -10.16 27.33 -23.82
CA LYS A 208 -9.19 28.36 -24.19
C LYS A 208 -8.63 29.11 -22.98
N GLY A 209 -7.32 28.98 -22.75
CA GLY A 209 -6.61 29.68 -21.67
C GLY A 209 -6.65 28.97 -20.31
N GLY A 210 -7.15 27.73 -20.26
CA GLY A 210 -7.07 26.90 -19.06
C GLY A 210 -5.69 26.27 -18.83
N THR A 211 -5.49 25.72 -17.64
CA THR A 211 -4.30 24.97 -17.21
C THR A 211 -4.74 23.90 -16.23
N ILE A 212 -4.62 22.63 -16.60
CA ILE A 212 -5.09 21.47 -15.85
C ILE A 212 -3.96 20.46 -15.82
N TYR A 213 -3.35 20.27 -14.66
CA TYR A 213 -2.43 19.16 -14.42
C TYR A 213 -3.26 17.92 -14.06
N VAL A 214 -3.01 16.79 -14.72
CA VAL A 214 -3.81 15.58 -14.58
C VAL A 214 -2.95 14.31 -14.47
N ASP A 215 -3.37 13.42 -13.57
CA ASP A 215 -2.85 12.07 -13.33
C ASP A 215 -4.01 11.05 -13.43
N SER A 216 -3.70 9.79 -13.71
CA SER A 216 -4.65 8.69 -13.80
C SER A 216 -4.10 7.41 -13.18
N GLU A 217 -4.99 6.65 -12.54
CA GLU A 217 -4.71 5.33 -11.99
C GLU A 217 -4.27 4.31 -13.06
N VAL A 218 -4.69 4.51 -14.32
CA VAL A 218 -4.38 3.62 -15.44
C VAL A 218 -4.07 4.42 -16.70
N SER A 219 -3.30 3.83 -17.62
CA SER A 219 -3.11 4.37 -18.96
C SER A 219 -4.42 4.29 -19.75
N ALA A 220 -4.98 5.43 -20.14
CA ALA A 220 -6.28 5.51 -20.78
C ALA A 220 -6.49 6.83 -21.54
N VAL A 221 -7.51 6.86 -22.41
CA VAL A 221 -8.07 8.12 -22.89
C VAL A 221 -8.80 8.77 -21.71
N ILE A 222 -8.44 10.01 -21.39
CA ILE A 222 -8.93 10.72 -20.20
C ILE A 222 -9.85 11.90 -20.52
N THR A 223 -10.10 12.19 -21.80
CA THR A 223 -10.96 13.31 -22.21
C THR A 223 -11.97 12.85 -23.24
N SER A 224 -13.08 13.56 -23.34
CA SER A 224 -14.08 13.42 -24.41
C SER A 224 -14.67 14.80 -24.75
N GLY A 225 -15.36 14.94 -25.89
CA GLY A 225 -16.11 16.17 -26.21
C GLY A 225 -15.35 17.24 -27.02
N PHE A 226 -14.08 17.03 -27.37
CA PHE A 226 -13.36 17.92 -28.28
C PHE A 226 -13.91 17.81 -29.71
N THR A 227 -14.85 18.67 -30.12
CA THR A 227 -15.42 18.67 -31.48
C THR A 227 -15.25 20.04 -32.14
N GLY A 228 -14.14 20.29 -32.83
CA GLY A 228 -13.97 21.47 -33.70
C GLY A 228 -12.57 22.06 -33.75
N THR A 229 -12.30 22.85 -34.81
CA THR A 229 -11.03 23.57 -35.00
C THR A 229 -10.91 24.73 -33.99
N GLY A 230 -10.14 24.52 -32.91
CA GLY A 230 -9.89 25.54 -31.88
C GLY A 230 -9.86 24.98 -30.46
N ASP A 231 -10.40 23.77 -30.27
CA ASP A 231 -10.28 23.05 -29.01
C ASP A 231 -9.01 22.20 -29.08
N SER A 232 -7.97 22.70 -28.42
CA SER A 232 -6.67 22.05 -28.34
C SER A 232 -6.55 21.39 -26.98
N ALA A 233 -5.87 20.24 -26.92
CA ALA A 233 -5.42 19.62 -25.68
C ALA A 233 -4.40 20.47 -24.90
N GLU A 234 -3.97 21.62 -25.44
CA GLU A 234 -3.08 22.61 -24.82
C GLU A 234 -3.29 22.88 -23.33
N PRO A 235 -4.52 22.93 -22.79
CA PRO A 235 -4.75 23.18 -21.36
C PRO A 235 -4.33 22.02 -20.46
N PHE A 236 -4.18 20.80 -20.99
CA PHE A 236 -3.80 19.64 -20.21
C PHE A 236 -2.28 19.50 -20.13
N HIS A 237 -1.79 19.30 -18.92
CA HIS A 237 -0.38 19.11 -18.61
C HIS A 237 -0.19 17.82 -17.80
N GLU A 238 0.97 17.22 -18.00
CA GLU A 238 1.43 16.06 -17.26
C GLU A 238 1.54 16.39 -15.77
N ASP A 239 0.97 15.55 -14.93
CA ASP A 239 1.15 15.57 -13.49
C ASP A 239 1.82 14.28 -13.03
N ASP A 240 2.42 14.30 -11.83
CA ASP A 240 3.27 13.25 -11.25
C ASP A 240 3.15 11.86 -11.90
N GLY A 241 4.18 11.47 -12.66
CA GLY A 241 4.31 10.13 -13.20
C GLY A 241 3.46 9.84 -14.44
N CYS A 242 2.85 10.81 -15.10
CA CYS A 242 2.08 10.57 -16.32
C CYS A 242 2.65 11.25 -17.56
N LYS A 243 2.41 10.64 -18.73
CA LYS A 243 2.72 11.24 -20.04
C LYS A 243 1.44 11.50 -20.81
N LEU A 244 1.34 12.66 -21.43
CA LEU A 244 0.20 13.01 -22.26
C LEU A 244 0.53 12.85 -23.74
N SER A 245 -0.40 12.26 -24.48
CA SER A 245 -0.35 12.17 -25.93
C SER A 245 -1.69 12.55 -26.53
N LEU A 246 -1.66 13.27 -27.64
CA LEU A 246 -2.86 13.58 -28.42
C LEU A 246 -3.11 12.45 -29.41
N GLN A 247 -4.30 11.86 -29.34
CA GLN A 247 -4.72 10.82 -30.27
C GLN A 247 -5.29 11.44 -31.57
N ASN A 248 -5.35 10.63 -32.63
CA ASN A 248 -5.81 11.07 -33.96
C ASN A 248 -7.28 11.53 -33.97
N ASP A 249 -8.06 11.19 -32.95
CA ASP A 249 -9.45 11.60 -32.74
C ASP A 249 -9.57 12.92 -31.95
N GLY A 250 -8.45 13.56 -31.59
CA GLY A 250 -8.41 14.80 -30.83
C GLY A 250 -8.52 14.61 -29.31
N GLN A 251 -8.60 13.37 -28.81
CA GLN A 251 -8.67 13.09 -27.39
C GLN A 251 -7.27 13.01 -26.77
N VAL A 252 -7.17 13.44 -25.51
CA VAL A 252 -5.98 13.29 -24.66
C VAL A 252 -5.93 11.88 -24.11
N TYR A 253 -4.87 11.17 -24.45
CA TYR A 253 -4.50 9.89 -23.85
C TYR A 253 -3.39 10.13 -22.84
N LEU A 254 -3.62 9.63 -21.63
CA LEU A 254 -2.66 9.66 -20.54
C LEU A 254 -2.06 8.26 -20.42
N GLU A 255 -0.75 8.18 -20.52
CA GLU A 255 0.02 6.98 -20.23
C GLU A 255 0.55 7.11 -18.80
N LYS A 256 0.07 6.24 -17.90
CA LYS A 256 0.60 6.18 -16.54
C LYS A 256 2.00 5.62 -16.63
N SER A 257 3.00 6.44 -16.33
CA SER A 257 4.35 5.95 -16.08
C SER A 257 4.28 5.27 -14.72
N GLY A 258 4.42 3.94 -14.72
CA GLY A 258 4.38 3.18 -13.48
C GLY A 258 5.50 3.65 -12.57
N SER A 259 5.20 4.42 -11.52
CA SER A 259 6.16 4.80 -10.46
C SER A 259 7.57 5.15 -11.01
N GLY A 260 7.68 6.30 -11.71
CA GLY A 260 8.88 6.85 -12.37
C GLY A 260 8.90 6.59 -13.89
N PRO A 261 9.36 7.51 -14.77
CA PRO A 261 10.63 8.23 -14.59
C PRO A 261 10.65 9.71 -15.07
N GLU A 262 11.69 10.48 -14.72
CA GLU A 262 12.18 11.53 -15.63
C GLU A 262 12.37 10.93 -17.04
N VAL A 263 12.45 11.72 -18.11
CA VAL A 263 12.82 11.14 -19.42
C VAL A 263 14.18 10.43 -19.29
N ASN A 264 14.15 9.09 -19.19
CA ASN A 264 15.24 8.20 -18.78
C ASN A 264 15.70 8.30 -17.30
N GLY A 265 14.81 8.49 -16.32
CA GLY A 265 15.09 8.30 -14.89
C GLY A 265 14.97 6.83 -14.45
N PRO A 266 15.31 6.50 -13.18
CA PRO A 266 15.28 5.13 -12.69
C PRO A 266 13.84 4.58 -12.54
N GLU A 267 13.67 3.28 -12.76
CA GLU A 267 12.39 2.56 -12.63
C GLU A 267 12.60 1.12 -12.13
N PHE A 268 11.58 0.49 -11.54
CA PHE A 268 11.65 -0.93 -11.18
C PHE A 268 11.52 -1.83 -12.42
N ALA A 269 12.59 -2.55 -12.72
CA ALA A 269 12.76 -3.28 -13.97
C ALA A 269 12.40 -4.77 -13.90
N GLY A 270 12.18 -5.34 -12.72
CA GLY A 270 11.78 -6.73 -12.58
C GLY A 270 12.09 -7.35 -11.23
N LEU A 271 11.79 -8.65 -11.13
CA LEU A 271 11.98 -9.44 -9.92
C LEU A 271 12.75 -10.72 -10.26
N SER A 272 13.60 -11.18 -9.35
CA SER A 272 14.08 -12.57 -9.33
C SER A 272 14.15 -13.11 -7.90
N LEU A 273 14.31 -14.42 -7.78
CA LEU A 273 14.56 -15.07 -6.51
C LEU A 273 16.00 -15.52 -6.45
N THR A 274 16.65 -15.30 -5.32
CA THR A 274 17.91 -15.94 -4.98
C THR A 274 17.78 -16.78 -3.71
N LEU A 275 18.69 -17.73 -3.57
CA LEU A 275 18.85 -18.52 -2.37
C LEU A 275 20.32 -18.45 -1.96
N ASP A 276 20.64 -17.53 -1.06
CA ASP A 276 22.01 -17.29 -0.59
C ASP A 276 22.14 -17.79 0.84
N ASP A 277 23.05 -18.75 1.08
CA ASP A 277 23.31 -19.32 2.41
C ASP A 277 22.00 -19.68 3.17
N GLY A 278 21.03 -20.21 2.44
CA GLY A 278 19.70 -20.63 2.90
C GLY A 278 18.79 -19.54 3.40
N LYS A 279 19.09 -18.29 3.06
CA LYS A 279 18.16 -17.18 3.10
C LYS A 279 17.58 -16.98 1.72
N PHE A 280 16.28 -16.79 1.68
CA PHE A 280 15.61 -16.46 0.46
C PHE A 280 15.72 -14.97 0.20
N GLY A 281 16.20 -14.59 -0.97
CA GLY A 281 16.26 -13.20 -1.39
C GLY A 281 15.23 -12.94 -2.48
N LEU A 282 14.37 -11.95 -2.27
CA LEU A 282 13.63 -11.34 -3.37
C LEU A 282 14.51 -10.22 -3.94
N ASN A 283 15.03 -10.45 -5.14
CA ASN A 283 15.80 -9.45 -5.87
C ASN A 283 14.82 -8.51 -6.57
N ILE A 284 14.92 -7.23 -6.28
CA ILE A 284 14.16 -6.17 -6.93
C ILE A 284 15.12 -5.40 -7.81
N PHE A 285 14.91 -5.48 -9.13
CA PHE A 285 15.79 -4.83 -10.10
C PHE A 285 15.33 -3.41 -10.38
N VAL A 286 16.30 -2.50 -10.50
CA VAL A 286 16.11 -1.11 -10.90
C VAL A 286 16.83 -0.90 -12.23
N ASP A 287 16.13 -0.44 -13.27
CA ASP A 287 16.76 0.22 -14.42
C ASP A 287 17.18 1.60 -13.93
N PRO A 288 18.47 1.95 -13.97
CA PRO A 288 18.95 3.24 -13.47
C PRO A 288 18.53 4.44 -14.35
N GLY A 289 17.99 4.19 -15.54
CA GLY A 289 17.81 5.23 -16.55
C GLY A 289 19.16 5.81 -16.99
N ASN A 290 19.33 7.12 -16.81
CA ASN A 290 20.53 7.89 -17.14
C ASN A 290 21.54 7.96 -15.99
N LEU A 291 21.22 7.42 -14.80
CA LEU A 291 22.16 7.41 -13.69
C LEU A 291 23.39 6.59 -14.04
N THR A 292 24.55 7.18 -13.82
CA THR A 292 25.85 6.55 -14.01
C THR A 292 26.14 5.56 -12.87
N SER A 293 26.99 4.57 -13.14
CA SER A 293 27.48 3.66 -12.09
C SER A 293 28.16 4.39 -10.91
N GLU A 294 28.73 5.58 -11.14
CA GLU A 294 29.35 6.40 -10.09
C GLU A 294 28.30 7.05 -9.18
N GLU A 295 27.20 7.58 -9.75
CA GLU A 295 26.10 8.17 -8.98
C GLU A 295 25.39 7.11 -8.12
N LEU A 296 25.17 5.93 -8.70
CA LEU A 296 24.61 4.79 -7.98
C LEU A 296 25.51 4.36 -6.82
N ALA A 297 26.81 4.18 -7.08
CA ALA A 297 27.76 3.79 -6.04
C ALA A 297 27.92 4.86 -4.94
N ALA A 298 27.72 6.14 -5.26
CA ALA A 298 27.88 7.23 -4.33
C ALA A 298 26.70 7.39 -3.35
N SER A 299 25.47 7.15 -3.82
CA SER A 299 24.27 7.58 -3.09
C SER A 299 23.04 6.71 -3.24
N SER A 300 23.07 5.62 -4.01
CA SER A 300 21.87 4.80 -4.14
C SER A 300 21.64 3.89 -2.93
N GLN A 301 20.39 3.85 -2.52
CA GLN A 301 19.91 3.04 -1.41
C GLN A 301 18.53 2.51 -1.75
N VAL A 302 18.28 1.25 -1.41
CA VAL A 302 16.95 0.67 -1.41
C VAL A 302 16.55 0.35 0.02
N THR A 303 15.43 0.89 0.44
CA THR A 303 14.79 0.56 1.71
C THR A 303 13.65 -0.42 1.44
N PHE A 304 13.66 -1.54 2.14
CA PHE A 304 12.58 -2.50 2.20
C PHE A 304 11.89 -2.40 3.56
N ILE A 305 10.59 -2.18 3.56
CA ILE A 305 9.73 -2.27 4.74
C ILE A 305 9.00 -3.60 4.66
N VAL A 306 9.38 -4.53 5.54
CA VAL A 306 8.83 -5.88 5.61
C VAL A 306 8.07 -6.04 6.93
N PRO A 307 6.75 -6.32 6.90
CA PRO A 307 5.96 -6.50 8.11
C PRO A 307 6.44 -7.63 9.04
N GLY A 308 6.24 -7.42 10.34
CA GLY A 308 6.29 -8.44 11.39
C GLY A 308 7.65 -8.97 11.83
N ARG A 309 8.67 -8.13 11.99
CA ARG A 309 9.69 -8.38 13.04
C ARG A 309 10.23 -7.05 13.53
N GLY A 310 10.65 -6.98 14.80
CA GLY A 310 11.23 -5.82 15.50
C GLY A 310 12.52 -5.20 14.92
N ALA A 311 12.49 -4.88 13.64
CA ALA A 311 13.23 -3.87 12.89
C ALA A 311 12.55 -3.82 11.51
N ASN A 312 11.44 -3.06 11.39
CA ASN A 312 10.54 -2.99 10.22
C ASN A 312 11.19 -2.36 8.95
N LYS A 313 12.51 -2.41 8.84
CA LYS A 313 13.27 -1.75 7.78
C LYS A 313 14.58 -2.52 7.53
N GLN A 314 14.67 -3.18 6.37
CA GLN A 314 15.94 -3.61 5.81
C GLN A 314 16.39 -2.53 4.83
N THR A 315 17.68 -2.23 4.81
CA THR A 315 18.25 -1.33 3.84
C THR A 315 19.36 -2.06 3.12
N ASP A 316 19.33 -1.98 1.80
CA ASP A 316 20.37 -2.49 0.91
C ASP A 316 20.92 -1.34 0.07
N THR A 317 22.16 -1.45 -0.36
CA THR A 317 22.87 -0.43 -1.12
C THR A 317 23.41 -1.04 -2.39
N PHE A 318 23.80 -0.19 -3.34
CA PHE A 318 24.35 -0.64 -4.61
C PHE A 318 25.42 -1.73 -4.44
N SER A 319 25.24 -2.86 -5.14
CA SER A 319 26.26 -3.88 -5.31
C SER A 319 26.41 -4.23 -6.79
N SER A 320 27.60 -4.01 -7.34
CA SER A 320 27.90 -4.31 -8.74
C SER A 320 27.87 -5.81 -9.06
N SER A 321 27.83 -6.68 -8.05
CA SER A 321 27.72 -8.13 -8.25
C SER A 321 26.30 -8.61 -8.52
N CYS A 322 25.28 -7.80 -8.28
CA CYS A 322 23.88 -8.14 -8.54
C CYS A 322 23.37 -7.31 -9.72
N THR A 323 23.67 -7.77 -10.93
CA THR A 323 23.22 -7.12 -12.17
C THR A 323 22.57 -8.12 -13.11
N ALA A 324 21.65 -7.63 -13.93
CA ALA A 324 21.07 -8.39 -15.03
C ALA A 324 21.00 -7.51 -16.29
N THR A 325 20.65 -8.14 -17.41
CA THR A 325 20.40 -7.42 -18.67
C THR A 325 18.94 -7.52 -19.03
N LYS A 326 18.31 -6.38 -19.29
CA LYS A 326 16.93 -6.27 -19.78
C LYS A 326 16.92 -5.28 -20.94
N ASP A 327 16.36 -5.69 -22.07
CA ASP A 327 16.24 -4.85 -23.28
C ASP A 327 17.57 -4.19 -23.72
N GLY A 328 18.69 -4.89 -23.52
CA GLY A 328 20.03 -4.40 -23.88
C GLY A 328 20.65 -3.43 -22.87
N LYS A 329 19.97 -3.13 -21.76
CA LYS A 329 20.47 -2.29 -20.67
C LYS A 329 20.85 -3.12 -19.44
N THR A 330 21.81 -2.61 -18.66
CA THR A 330 22.14 -3.16 -17.34
C THR A 330 21.12 -2.68 -16.32
N VAL A 331 20.53 -3.62 -15.59
CA VAL A 331 19.66 -3.34 -14.44
C VAL A 331 20.34 -3.84 -13.16
N TYR A 332 20.11 -3.17 -12.04
CA TYR A 332 20.78 -3.43 -10.76
C TYR A 332 19.82 -4.04 -9.76
N GLY A 333 20.17 -5.20 -9.21
CA GLY A 333 19.36 -5.93 -8.26
C GLY A 333 19.70 -5.56 -6.82
N TYR A 334 18.67 -5.33 -6.02
CA TYR A 334 18.75 -5.15 -4.57
C TYR A 334 18.03 -6.31 -3.89
N THR A 335 18.66 -6.93 -2.90
CA THR A 335 18.19 -8.21 -2.35
C THR A 335 17.51 -7.99 -1.00
N CYS A 336 16.19 -8.15 -0.97
CA CYS A 336 15.47 -8.23 0.28
C CYS A 336 15.52 -9.67 0.79
N TYR A 337 16.23 -9.91 1.91
CA TYR A 337 16.33 -11.25 2.48
C TYR A 337 15.15 -11.50 3.40
N LEU A 338 14.38 -12.53 3.06
CA LEU A 338 13.14 -12.89 3.71
C LEU A 338 13.33 -14.19 4.49
N SER A 339 12.79 -14.23 5.68
CA SER A 339 12.43 -15.52 6.26
C SER A 339 11.24 -16.13 5.54
N SER A 340 11.05 -17.41 5.77
CA SER A 340 9.84 -18.13 5.39
C SER A 340 8.59 -17.31 5.64
N VAL A 341 8.29 -16.92 6.87
CA VAL A 341 7.05 -16.18 7.20
C VAL A 341 6.90 -14.88 6.39
N GLN A 342 8.00 -14.18 6.12
CA GLN A 342 7.97 -12.93 5.36
C GLN A 342 7.76 -13.13 3.85
N MET A 343 7.90 -14.35 3.32
CA MET A 343 7.60 -14.62 1.91
C MET A 343 6.11 -14.38 1.57
N ALA A 344 5.23 -14.47 2.56
CA ALA A 344 3.80 -14.22 2.36
C ALA A 344 3.43 -12.73 2.41
N GLU A 345 4.38 -11.85 2.76
CA GLU A 345 4.12 -10.44 2.97
C GLU A 345 4.31 -9.58 1.71
N LYS A 346 3.61 -8.44 1.71
CA LYS A 346 3.95 -7.32 0.82
C LYS A 346 5.14 -6.57 1.40
N ILE A 347 6.08 -6.24 0.53
CA ILE A 347 7.34 -5.56 0.81
C ILE A 347 7.25 -4.21 0.14
N HIS A 348 7.06 -3.17 0.94
CA HIS A 348 7.10 -1.80 0.44
C HIS A 348 8.55 -1.41 0.22
N THR A 349 8.88 -0.99 -1.00
CA THR A 349 10.25 -0.77 -1.44
C THR A 349 10.42 0.65 -1.95
N THR A 350 11.36 1.37 -1.35
CA THR A 350 11.75 2.72 -1.77
C THR A 350 13.18 2.68 -2.29
N PHE A 351 13.39 3.01 -3.57
CA PHE A 351 14.72 3.30 -4.10
C PHE A 351 14.97 4.80 -4.03
N THR A 352 16.13 5.19 -3.50
CA THR A 352 16.60 6.58 -3.46
C THR A 352 18.00 6.69 -4.06
N CYS A 353 18.29 7.77 -4.78
CA CYS A 353 19.64 8.10 -5.27
C CYS A 353 19.78 9.62 -5.37
N GLY A 354 20.58 10.24 -4.49
CA GLY A 354 20.57 11.69 -4.33
C GLY A 354 19.19 12.19 -3.92
N ASP A 355 18.61 13.11 -4.72
CA ASP A 355 17.26 13.66 -4.51
C ASP A 355 16.15 12.83 -5.20
N ILE A 356 16.52 11.80 -5.97
CA ILE A 356 15.56 10.93 -6.69
C ILE A 356 15.00 9.89 -5.72
N SER A 357 13.68 9.65 -5.78
CA SER A 357 12.99 8.61 -5.02
C SER A 357 11.89 7.96 -5.87
N ILE A 358 11.86 6.62 -5.93
CA ILE A 358 10.75 5.84 -6.51
C ILE A 358 10.30 4.77 -5.51
N GLU A 359 9.01 4.46 -5.51
CA GLU A 359 8.40 3.53 -4.55
C GLU A 359 7.54 2.48 -5.26
N GLY A 360 7.48 1.28 -4.69
CA GLY A 360 6.69 0.17 -5.22
C GLY A 360 6.51 -0.94 -4.20
N ASP A 361 5.39 -1.66 -4.31
CA ASP A 361 5.10 -2.81 -3.47
C ASP A 361 5.38 -4.11 -4.24
N PHE A 362 6.06 -5.04 -3.57
CA PHE A 362 6.46 -6.32 -4.16
C PHE A 362 6.25 -7.48 -3.18
N SER A 363 6.09 -8.69 -3.70
CA SER A 363 6.02 -9.89 -2.87
C SER A 363 6.58 -11.10 -3.61
N VAL A 364 6.88 -12.16 -2.86
CA VAL A 364 7.25 -13.47 -3.44
C VAL A 364 6.06 -14.04 -4.24
N ALA A 365 4.83 -13.79 -3.78
CA ALA A 365 3.61 -14.19 -4.48
C ALA A 365 3.48 -13.53 -5.87
N ASP A 366 3.83 -12.24 -5.98
CA ASP A 366 3.83 -11.52 -7.26
C ASP A 366 4.86 -12.10 -8.22
N TYR A 367 6.06 -12.41 -7.74
CA TYR A 367 7.08 -13.09 -8.55
C TYR A 367 6.58 -14.44 -9.06
N ILE A 368 6.07 -15.30 -8.18
CA ILE A 368 5.56 -16.64 -8.54
C ILE A 368 4.45 -16.51 -9.60
N SER A 369 3.53 -15.56 -9.41
CA SER A 369 2.41 -15.34 -10.34
C SER A 369 2.89 -14.90 -11.73
N LYS A 370 3.81 -13.94 -11.80
CA LYS A 370 4.44 -13.50 -13.06
C LYS A 370 5.23 -14.63 -13.72
N TYR A 371 6.00 -15.37 -12.94
CA TYR A 371 6.81 -16.50 -13.41
C TYR A 371 5.94 -17.60 -14.03
N LYS A 372 4.84 -17.99 -13.37
CA LYS A 372 3.88 -18.98 -13.90
C LYS A 372 3.25 -18.53 -15.22
N LYS A 373 2.89 -17.24 -15.36
CA LYS A 373 2.40 -16.67 -16.62
C LYS A 373 3.45 -16.78 -17.73
N ASN A 374 4.72 -16.55 -17.41
CA ASN A 374 5.80 -16.59 -18.38
C ASN A 374 6.19 -18.02 -18.78
N ILE A 375 6.13 -19.03 -17.92
CA ILE A 375 6.37 -20.43 -18.34
C ILE A 375 5.35 -20.89 -19.40
N ALA A 376 4.15 -20.32 -19.42
CA ALA A 376 3.19 -20.56 -20.49
C ALA A 376 3.62 -19.92 -21.84
N SER A 377 4.64 -19.06 -21.84
CA SER A 377 5.25 -18.47 -23.04
C SER A 377 6.26 -19.44 -23.67
N PRO A 378 6.24 -19.61 -25.01
CA PRO A 378 7.16 -20.49 -25.73
C PRO A 378 8.64 -20.04 -25.71
N GLU A 379 8.94 -18.86 -25.19
CA GLU A 379 10.27 -18.24 -25.26
C GLU A 379 11.21 -18.60 -24.09
N LEU A 380 10.68 -19.12 -22.97
CA LEU A 380 11.50 -19.47 -21.80
C LEU A 380 12.13 -20.87 -21.95
N PRO A 381 13.46 -21.01 -21.83
CA PRO A 381 14.11 -22.30 -21.79
C PRO A 381 13.60 -23.12 -20.59
N LYS A 382 13.24 -24.38 -20.85
CA LYS A 382 12.82 -25.33 -19.80
C LYS A 382 14.00 -25.63 -18.88
N ASN A 383 13.82 -25.42 -17.58
CA ASN A 383 14.76 -25.86 -16.56
C ASN A 383 13.94 -26.51 -15.43
N PRO A 384 13.86 -27.86 -15.38
CA PRO A 384 12.96 -28.54 -14.47
C PRO A 384 13.27 -28.27 -12.99
N TYR A 385 14.54 -28.07 -12.61
CA TYR A 385 14.90 -27.80 -11.23
C TYR A 385 14.48 -26.39 -10.78
N ARG A 386 14.65 -25.38 -11.65
CA ARG A 386 14.19 -24.01 -11.40
C ARG A 386 12.65 -23.96 -11.34
N ASP A 387 12.00 -24.57 -12.32
CA ASP A 387 10.53 -24.58 -12.44
C ASP A 387 9.91 -25.28 -11.22
N ASP A 388 10.46 -26.43 -10.82
CA ASP A 388 10.02 -27.14 -9.62
C ASP A 388 10.31 -26.33 -8.35
N LEU A 389 11.50 -25.73 -8.20
CA LEU A 389 11.82 -24.92 -7.01
C LEU A 389 10.81 -23.78 -6.84
N VAL A 390 10.55 -22.98 -7.89
CA VAL A 390 9.61 -21.86 -7.83
C VAL A 390 8.19 -22.34 -7.49
N ASN A 391 7.77 -23.50 -8.02
CA ASN A 391 6.51 -24.12 -7.63
C ASN A 391 6.50 -24.53 -6.15
N ARG A 392 7.60 -25.11 -5.64
CA ARG A 392 7.71 -25.50 -4.23
C ARG A 392 7.78 -24.33 -3.26
N VAL A 393 8.33 -23.18 -3.66
CA VAL A 393 8.27 -21.94 -2.85
C VAL A 393 6.80 -21.56 -2.62
N SER A 394 5.95 -21.69 -3.63
CA SER A 394 4.49 -21.47 -3.53
C SER A 394 3.86 -22.41 -2.51
N ASP A 395 4.12 -23.72 -2.61
CA ASP A 395 3.57 -24.75 -1.70
C ASP A 395 4.06 -24.51 -0.27
N TYR A 396 5.33 -24.15 -0.13
CA TYR A 396 5.98 -23.98 1.16
C TYR A 396 5.31 -22.88 1.98
N GLY A 397 5.13 -21.69 1.41
CA GLY A 397 4.51 -20.60 2.18
C GLY A 397 3.00 -20.77 2.37
N TYR A 398 2.29 -21.40 1.43
CA TYR A 398 0.85 -21.65 1.56
C TYR A 398 0.51 -22.67 2.66
N PHE A 399 1.24 -23.80 2.72
CA PHE A 399 0.89 -24.91 3.62
C PHE A 399 1.67 -24.92 4.91
N ILE A 400 3.00 -24.75 4.86
CA ILE A 400 3.85 -24.99 6.04
C ILE A 400 3.74 -23.85 7.04
N GLN A 401 3.70 -22.60 6.56
CA GLN A 401 3.78 -21.45 7.44
C GLN A 401 2.53 -21.27 8.30
N PRO A 402 1.29 -21.33 7.77
CA PRO A 402 0.09 -21.27 8.60
C PRO A 402 -0.03 -22.49 9.53
N TYR A 403 0.44 -23.66 9.11
CA TYR A 403 0.43 -24.86 9.93
C TYR A 403 1.41 -24.76 11.11
N LEU A 404 2.69 -24.47 10.83
CA LEU A 404 3.68 -24.27 11.88
C LEU A 404 3.29 -23.08 12.76
N SER A 405 2.61 -22.09 12.19
CA SER A 405 1.91 -21.04 12.94
C SER A 405 1.04 -21.62 14.06
N ALA A 406 -0.02 -22.29 13.65
CA ALA A 406 -1.01 -22.84 14.56
C ALA A 406 -0.39 -23.82 15.58
N GLU A 407 0.51 -24.70 15.15
CA GLU A 407 1.14 -25.71 16.04
C GLU A 407 1.95 -25.06 17.17
N ASN A 408 2.61 -23.92 16.90
CA ASN A 408 3.51 -23.29 17.86
C ASN A 408 2.91 -22.12 18.63
N LYS A 409 1.66 -21.74 18.35
CA LYS A 409 0.92 -20.68 19.05
C LYS A 409 1.57 -19.29 19.03
N TRP A 410 2.41 -19.02 18.03
CA TRP A 410 2.79 -17.66 17.64
C TRP A 410 1.69 -17.00 16.81
N SER A 411 1.44 -15.72 17.08
CA SER A 411 0.62 -14.89 16.21
C SER A 411 1.34 -14.67 14.90
N ILE A 412 0.60 -14.84 13.81
CA ILE A 412 1.06 -14.52 12.48
C ILE A 412 0.96 -12.98 12.37
N GLY A 413 2.03 -12.19 12.45
CA GLY A 413 2.07 -10.73 12.18
C GLY A 413 1.59 -9.86 13.34
N GLU A 414 1.62 -8.53 13.18
CA GLU A 414 1.22 -7.60 14.25
C GLU A 414 -0.26 -7.87 14.61
N GLU A 415 -0.49 -8.23 15.87
CA GLU A 415 -1.79 -8.65 16.43
C GLU A 415 -2.50 -9.83 15.74
N GLY A 416 -1.78 -10.68 14.99
CA GLY A 416 -2.37 -11.86 14.33
C GLY A 416 -2.64 -11.74 12.82
N GLY A 417 -2.12 -10.70 12.13
CA GLY A 417 -2.05 -10.65 10.65
C GLY A 417 -0.65 -10.65 9.99
N TYR A 418 -0.10 -11.81 9.60
CA TYR A 418 0.64 -11.99 8.34
C TYR A 418 -0.39 -12.55 7.36
N ALA A 419 -0.38 -12.05 6.13
CA ALA A 419 -1.31 -12.50 5.11
C ALA A 419 -1.04 -13.97 4.76
N ARG A 420 -2.09 -14.73 4.47
CA ARG A 420 -1.91 -16.00 3.72
C ARG A 420 -1.65 -15.59 2.27
N MET A 421 -0.72 -16.25 1.57
CA MET A 421 -0.62 -16.04 0.11
C MET A 421 -1.98 -16.35 -0.53
N GLU A 422 -2.64 -15.34 -1.10
CA GLU A 422 -4.07 -15.38 -1.45
C GLU A 422 -4.42 -16.20 -2.70
N ASN A 423 -3.49 -16.95 -3.33
CA ASN A 423 -3.78 -17.66 -4.58
C ASN A 423 -3.31 -19.12 -4.67
N ILE A 424 -4.20 -19.93 -5.24
CA ILE A 424 -4.32 -21.39 -5.18
C ILE A 424 -3.54 -22.09 -6.30
N TYR A 425 -2.82 -23.16 -5.95
CA TYR A 425 -2.69 -24.34 -6.81
C TYR A 425 -2.78 -25.61 -5.95
N GLY A 426 -3.77 -26.45 -6.26
CA GLY A 426 -3.74 -27.89 -6.00
C GLY A 426 -3.81 -28.33 -4.54
N THR A 427 -5.01 -28.33 -3.97
CA THR A 427 -5.38 -29.09 -2.75
C THR A 427 -5.37 -30.61 -2.97
N SER A 428 -4.49 -31.12 -3.84
CA SER A 428 -4.35 -32.55 -4.05
C SER A 428 -3.49 -33.08 -2.92
N SER A 429 -4.11 -33.79 -1.99
CA SER A 429 -3.38 -34.55 -0.97
C SER A 429 -2.31 -35.41 -1.64
N TYR A 430 -1.10 -35.37 -1.11
CA TYR A 430 -0.05 -36.26 -1.61
C TYR A 430 -0.47 -37.71 -1.37
N ASP A 431 -0.33 -38.55 -2.38
CA ASP A 431 -0.68 -39.95 -2.25
C ASP A 431 0.20 -40.67 -1.21
N GLN A 432 -0.33 -41.75 -0.64
CA GLN A 432 0.37 -42.49 0.41
C GLN A 432 1.71 -43.07 -0.09
N ALA A 433 1.81 -43.42 -1.39
CA ALA A 433 3.04 -43.93 -1.98
C ALA A 433 4.17 -42.87 -1.98
N THR A 434 3.84 -41.62 -2.22
CA THR A 434 4.76 -40.47 -2.12
C THR A 434 5.24 -40.30 -0.69
N ILE A 435 4.31 -40.35 0.28
CA ILE A 435 4.63 -40.24 1.71
C ILE A 435 5.57 -41.38 2.13
N ASP A 436 5.28 -42.63 1.75
CA ASP A 436 6.09 -43.80 2.08
C ASP A 436 7.50 -43.70 1.48
N THR A 437 7.60 -43.19 0.24
CA THR A 437 8.88 -42.93 -0.42
C THR A 437 9.72 -41.90 0.34
N ILE A 438 9.09 -40.81 0.78
CA ILE A 438 9.75 -39.76 1.59
C ILE A 438 10.19 -40.34 2.93
N MET A 439 9.31 -41.06 3.63
CA MET A 439 9.62 -41.70 4.90
C MET A 439 10.81 -42.65 4.81
N ASN A 440 10.88 -43.45 3.75
CA ASN A 440 12.02 -44.32 3.52
C ASN A 440 13.31 -43.54 3.29
N LYS A 441 13.29 -42.48 2.46
CA LYS A 441 14.45 -41.60 2.24
C LYS A 441 14.92 -40.92 3.53
N PHE A 442 14.01 -40.57 4.43
CA PHE A 442 14.30 -39.85 5.66
C PHE A 442 14.69 -40.74 6.83
N SER A 443 14.54 -42.07 6.69
CA SER A 443 14.93 -43.01 7.73
C SER A 443 16.39 -42.86 8.17
N LYS A 444 17.29 -42.46 7.26
CA LYS A 444 18.71 -42.16 7.57
C LYS A 444 18.94 -40.89 8.39
N TYR A 445 17.98 -39.97 8.43
CA TYR A 445 18.03 -38.70 9.17
C TYR A 445 17.40 -38.81 10.57
N GLN A 446 17.10 -40.03 11.02
CA GLN A 446 16.70 -40.29 12.39
C GLN A 446 17.81 -39.89 13.36
N ALA A 447 17.41 -39.55 14.58
CA ALA A 447 18.32 -39.20 15.67
C ALA A 447 19.05 -40.46 16.07
N VAL A 448 20.37 -40.40 15.98
CA VAL A 448 21.26 -41.45 16.44
C VAL A 448 21.59 -41.14 17.89
N LYS A 449 21.09 -41.96 18.80
CA LYS A 449 21.34 -41.85 20.24
C LYS A 449 22.33 -42.94 20.63
N THR A 450 23.58 -42.57 20.88
CA THR A 450 24.61 -43.53 21.29
C THR A 450 24.71 -43.62 22.81
N LYS A 451 24.37 -42.53 23.53
CA LYS A 451 24.22 -42.52 24.99
C LYS A 451 23.09 -41.60 25.43
N VAL A 452 22.24 -42.08 26.33
CA VAL A 452 21.22 -41.28 27.03
C VAL A 452 21.10 -41.79 28.46
N GLY A 453 21.37 -40.93 29.44
CA GLY A 453 21.17 -41.23 30.86
C GLY A 453 19.70 -41.37 31.28
N ASN A 454 19.44 -42.04 32.40
CA ASN A 454 18.10 -42.26 32.94
C ASN A 454 17.44 -40.96 33.45
N SER A 455 18.23 -39.95 33.80
CA SER A 455 17.76 -38.63 34.21
C SER A 455 17.07 -37.86 33.07
N ILE A 456 17.26 -38.27 31.81
CA ILE A 456 16.55 -37.73 30.65
C ILE A 456 15.42 -38.69 30.23
N GLN A 457 14.17 -38.28 30.47
CA GLN A 457 12.99 -39.07 30.11
C GLN A 457 12.55 -38.89 28.66
N GLY A 458 12.93 -37.79 28.02
CA GLY A 458 12.49 -37.51 26.66
C GLY A 458 13.31 -36.43 25.96
N ILE A 459 13.48 -36.62 24.65
CA ILE A 459 14.08 -35.64 23.74
C ILE A 459 13.06 -35.38 22.64
N SER A 460 12.82 -34.12 22.35
CA SER A 460 11.96 -33.69 21.24
C SER A 460 12.63 -32.59 20.44
N MET A 461 12.26 -32.50 19.16
CA MET A 461 12.78 -31.50 18.24
C MET A 461 11.62 -30.72 17.63
N ARG A 462 11.85 -29.44 17.41
CA ARG A 462 10.99 -28.53 16.65
C ARG A 462 11.83 -27.67 15.71
N LEU A 463 11.28 -27.33 14.56
CA LEU A 463 11.78 -26.25 13.70
C LEU A 463 10.92 -24.98 13.88
N GLU A 464 11.58 -23.84 14.08
CA GLU A 464 10.99 -22.51 13.97
C GLU A 464 11.45 -21.90 12.65
N LEU A 465 10.55 -21.85 11.67
CA LEU A 465 10.81 -21.26 10.36
C LEU A 465 10.27 -19.83 10.38
N ASP A 466 10.86 -18.95 11.18
CA ASP A 466 10.64 -17.50 11.16
C ASP A 466 11.92 -16.77 10.74
N SER A 467 11.94 -15.46 10.98
CA SER A 467 13.11 -14.57 10.87
C SER A 467 14.43 -15.05 11.47
N SER A 468 14.43 -16.12 12.25
CA SER A 468 15.62 -16.71 12.85
C SER A 468 15.95 -18.12 12.38
N ASN A 469 15.08 -18.79 11.60
CA ASN A 469 15.24 -20.16 11.10
C ASN A 469 15.99 -21.06 12.10
N ALA A 470 15.32 -21.51 13.16
CA ALA A 470 15.96 -22.17 14.28
C ALA A 470 15.55 -23.64 14.45
N ALA A 471 16.52 -24.49 14.78
CA ALA A 471 16.24 -25.79 15.39
C ALA A 471 16.18 -25.65 16.91
N ILE A 472 15.12 -26.21 17.50
CA ILE A 472 14.91 -26.25 18.93
C ILE A 472 14.88 -27.69 19.40
N VAL A 473 15.81 -28.03 20.29
CA VAL A 473 15.87 -29.33 20.93
C VAL A 473 15.47 -29.16 22.39
N THR A 474 14.49 -29.94 22.81
CA THR A 474 13.96 -29.90 24.18
C THR A 474 14.18 -31.24 24.88
N PHE A 475 14.81 -31.16 26.05
CA PHE A 475 15.05 -32.29 26.94
C PHE A 475 14.10 -32.22 28.12
N THR A 476 13.43 -33.33 28.40
CA THR A 476 12.58 -33.51 29.57
C THR A 476 13.32 -34.36 30.58
N MET A 477 13.52 -33.81 31.78
CA MET A 477 14.22 -34.49 32.87
C MET A 477 13.24 -35.26 33.75
N ALA A 478 13.69 -36.37 34.33
CA ALA A 478 12.93 -37.12 35.34
C ALA A 478 12.70 -36.28 36.60
N ASP A 479 13.75 -35.58 37.04
CA ASP A 479 13.69 -34.61 38.12
C ASP A 479 13.83 -33.18 37.58
N LYS A 480 12.85 -32.32 37.90
CA LYS A 480 12.86 -30.91 37.53
C LYS A 480 13.97 -30.12 38.24
N THR A 481 14.59 -30.64 39.30
CA THR A 481 15.70 -29.99 40.00
C THR A 481 17.08 -30.37 39.44
N ALA A 482 17.16 -31.44 38.64
CA ALA A 482 18.38 -31.92 38.01
C ALA A 482 19.12 -30.80 37.26
N LYS A 483 20.45 -30.85 37.30
CA LYS A 483 21.33 -30.01 36.48
C LYS A 483 21.66 -30.75 35.19
N LEU A 484 21.67 -30.03 34.07
CA LEU A 484 22.03 -30.58 32.77
C LEU A 484 22.98 -29.61 32.07
N GLU A 485 24.18 -30.07 31.78
CA GLU A 485 25.17 -29.34 30.98
C GLU A 485 25.27 -30.03 29.63
N VAL A 486 24.48 -29.54 28.67
CA VAL A 486 24.48 -30.05 27.30
C VAL A 486 24.80 -28.92 26.35
N THR A 487 25.65 -29.25 25.38
CA THR A 487 26.02 -28.37 24.30
C THR A 487 25.65 -28.99 22.96
N CYS A 488 25.45 -28.13 21.97
CA CYS A 488 25.32 -28.51 20.58
C CYS A 488 26.35 -27.72 19.77
N VAL A 489 27.08 -28.40 18.89
CA VAL A 489 28.01 -27.73 17.96
C VAL A 489 27.36 -27.63 16.59
N TYR A 490 27.27 -26.41 16.06
CA TYR A 490 26.81 -26.12 14.70
C TYR A 490 27.59 -24.92 14.14
N ALA A 491 28.02 -24.99 12.88
CA ALA A 491 28.80 -23.93 12.21
C ALA A 491 29.96 -23.38 13.08
N ARG A 492 30.73 -24.29 13.72
CA ARG A 492 31.83 -23.99 14.66
C ARG A 492 31.43 -23.18 15.90
N THR A 493 30.14 -22.98 16.13
CA THR A 493 29.58 -22.30 17.30
C THR A 493 29.00 -23.32 18.26
N THR A 494 29.23 -23.12 19.57
CA THR A 494 28.69 -23.98 20.62
C THR A 494 27.48 -23.32 21.26
N TYR A 495 26.34 -24.00 21.21
CA TYR A 495 25.08 -23.58 21.80
C TYR A 495 24.83 -24.35 23.09
N LYS A 496 24.58 -23.65 24.19
CA LYS A 496 24.33 -24.26 25.51
C LYS A 496 22.84 -24.40 25.77
N ALA A 497 22.47 -25.47 26.47
CA ALA A 497 21.12 -25.62 26.98
C ALA A 497 20.82 -24.56 28.06
N TYR A 498 19.60 -24.04 28.05
CA TYR A 498 19.06 -23.22 29.13
C TYR A 498 17.79 -23.85 29.69
N LYS A 499 17.49 -23.59 30.97
CA LYS A 499 16.33 -24.14 31.66
C LYS A 499 15.12 -23.21 31.51
N LYS A 500 13.99 -23.73 31.06
CA LYS A 500 12.70 -23.02 31.03
C LYS A 500 11.99 -23.11 32.38
N ALA A 501 11.04 -22.21 32.61
CA ALA A 501 10.22 -22.17 33.83
C ALA A 501 9.40 -23.45 34.06
N ASP A 502 9.05 -24.19 33.00
CA ASP A 502 8.35 -25.48 33.09
C ASP A 502 9.26 -26.66 33.49
N GLY A 503 10.56 -26.39 33.70
CA GLY A 503 11.57 -27.36 34.11
C GLY A 503 12.28 -28.07 32.97
N LYS A 504 11.92 -27.80 31.71
CA LYS A 504 12.57 -28.40 30.53
C LYS A 504 13.86 -27.68 30.18
N TYR A 505 14.80 -28.40 29.60
CA TYR A 505 16.03 -27.84 29.06
C TYR A 505 15.90 -27.66 27.56
N VAL A 506 16.34 -26.51 27.06
CA VAL A 506 16.19 -26.13 25.66
C VAL A 506 17.51 -25.67 25.09
N ILE A 507 17.86 -26.22 23.94
CA ILE A 507 18.93 -25.73 23.07
C ILE A 507 18.25 -25.09 21.86
N ARG A 508 18.57 -23.83 21.58
CA ARG A 508 18.12 -23.11 20.40
C ARG A 508 19.32 -22.86 19.49
N ILE A 509 19.28 -23.41 18.28
CA ILE A 509 20.28 -23.22 17.24
C ILE A 509 19.64 -22.35 16.14
N PRO A 510 19.86 -21.03 16.11
CA PRO A 510 19.33 -20.14 15.08
C PRO A 510 20.15 -20.18 13.79
N GLY A 511 19.59 -19.64 12.71
CA GLY A 511 20.29 -19.36 11.47
C GLY A 511 20.62 -20.61 10.65
N ILE A 512 19.80 -21.66 10.75
CA ILE A 512 19.98 -22.87 9.95
C ILE A 512 19.38 -22.62 8.57
N ALA A 513 20.28 -22.52 7.59
CA ALA A 513 19.96 -22.44 6.17
C ALA A 513 19.11 -23.64 5.74
N ILE A 514 18.12 -23.43 4.85
CA ILE A 514 17.28 -24.53 4.35
C ILE A 514 18.13 -25.65 3.73
N GLN A 515 19.11 -25.31 2.88
CA GLN A 515 20.02 -26.29 2.27
C GLN A 515 20.85 -27.07 3.29
N ASP A 516 21.16 -26.48 4.44
CA ASP A 516 21.97 -27.09 5.49
C ASP A 516 21.13 -27.87 6.51
N MET A 517 19.83 -28.06 6.27
CA MET A 517 18.99 -28.81 7.21
C MET A 517 19.41 -30.28 7.36
N GLU A 518 20.23 -30.84 6.47
CA GLU A 518 20.81 -32.16 6.67
C GLU A 518 22.09 -32.18 7.52
N GLN A 519 22.67 -31.01 7.83
CA GLN A 519 23.88 -30.92 8.61
C GLN A 519 23.66 -31.49 10.03
N PRO A 520 24.54 -32.39 10.50
CA PRO A 520 24.39 -32.99 11.81
C PRO A 520 24.63 -31.98 12.93
N LEU A 521 23.70 -31.95 13.87
CA LEU A 521 23.79 -31.28 15.15
C LEU A 521 24.24 -32.31 16.19
N ASN A 522 25.52 -32.23 16.58
CA ASN A 522 26.09 -33.11 17.58
C ASN A 522 25.87 -32.52 18.96
N ILE A 523 25.10 -33.25 19.76
CA ILE A 523 24.66 -32.88 21.09
C ILE A 523 25.39 -33.79 22.07
N SER A 524 26.20 -33.17 22.91
CA SER A 524 26.99 -33.87 23.93
C SER A 524 26.82 -33.20 25.27
N GLY A 525 26.86 -33.97 26.35
CA GLY A 525 26.82 -33.39 27.68
C GLY A 525 26.76 -34.39 28.81
N THR A 526 26.64 -33.85 30.02
CA THR A 526 26.57 -34.64 31.25
C THR A 526 25.53 -34.05 32.18
N SER A 527 24.76 -34.91 32.85
CA SER A 527 23.87 -34.51 33.93
C SER A 527 24.66 -34.23 35.22
N GLY A 528 24.05 -33.53 36.17
CA GLY A 528 24.64 -33.28 37.48
C GLY A 528 24.99 -34.56 38.26
N ASP A 529 24.36 -35.68 37.91
CA ASP A 529 24.57 -37.01 38.51
C ASP A 529 25.64 -37.83 37.77
N GLY A 530 26.29 -37.24 36.75
CA GLY A 530 27.38 -37.87 35.99
C GLY A 530 26.95 -38.70 34.78
N GLU A 531 25.66 -38.76 34.45
CA GLU A 531 25.20 -39.49 33.26
C GLU A 531 25.50 -38.74 31.97
N GLU A 532 26.01 -39.46 30.96
CA GLU A 532 26.39 -38.88 29.66
C GLU A 532 25.23 -38.87 28.65
N VAL A 533 25.29 -37.90 27.75
CA VAL A 533 24.38 -37.74 26.62
C VAL A 533 25.22 -37.57 25.37
N ASP A 534 25.02 -38.43 24.39
CA ASP A 534 25.60 -38.33 23.05
C ASP A 534 24.52 -38.62 22.02
N ILE A 535 24.11 -37.58 21.30
CA ILE A 535 23.03 -37.62 20.31
C ILE A 535 23.46 -36.85 19.07
N THR A 536 23.28 -37.45 17.90
CA THR A 536 23.34 -36.75 16.63
C THR A 536 21.94 -36.64 16.06
N ILE A 537 21.51 -35.42 15.73
CA ILE A 537 20.26 -35.16 15.03
C ILE A 537 20.53 -34.34 13.77
N THR A 538 19.63 -34.39 12.79
CA THR A 538 19.63 -33.44 11.67
C THR A 538 18.34 -32.61 11.70
N PRO A 539 18.40 -31.31 11.39
CA PRO A 539 17.22 -30.46 11.31
C PRO A 539 16.09 -31.05 10.45
N ILE A 540 16.45 -31.58 9.28
CA ILE A 540 15.52 -32.16 8.31
C ILE A 540 14.85 -33.43 8.84
N GLY A 541 15.46 -34.14 9.80
CA GLY A 541 14.88 -35.28 10.48
C GLY A 541 13.53 -34.99 11.16
N TYR A 542 13.21 -33.73 11.42
CA TYR A 542 11.88 -33.29 11.87
C TYR A 542 10.74 -33.82 10.97
N VAL A 543 10.93 -33.84 9.65
CA VAL A 543 9.96 -34.37 8.67
C VAL A 543 9.63 -35.83 8.99
N TYR A 544 10.64 -36.66 9.24
CA TYR A 544 10.46 -38.07 9.59
C TYR A 544 9.62 -38.24 10.86
N TYR A 545 9.97 -37.51 11.92
CA TYR A 545 9.28 -37.61 13.20
C TYR A 545 7.85 -37.11 13.16
N ALA A 546 7.61 -36.03 12.41
CA ALA A 546 6.28 -35.49 12.24
C ALA A 546 5.39 -36.48 11.49
N LEU A 547 5.89 -37.06 10.39
CA LEU A 547 5.16 -38.03 9.58
C LEU A 547 4.93 -39.39 10.29
N ASN A 548 5.81 -39.80 11.20
CA ASN A 548 5.67 -41.07 11.94
C ASN A 548 4.75 -41.00 13.17
N LYS A 549 4.13 -39.85 13.47
CA LYS A 549 3.20 -39.75 14.60
C LYS A 549 1.89 -40.48 14.29
N PRO A 550 1.33 -41.24 15.25
CA PRO A 550 0.03 -41.89 15.07
C PRO A 550 -1.09 -40.85 14.90
N ASN A 551 -2.10 -41.18 14.07
CA ASN A 551 -3.27 -40.33 13.79
C ASN A 551 -2.93 -38.95 13.23
N LEU A 552 -1.95 -38.87 12.33
CA LEU A 552 -1.57 -37.62 11.68
C LEU A 552 -2.68 -37.09 10.78
N ASP A 553 -3.06 -35.82 10.99
CA ASP A 553 -3.97 -35.12 10.08
C ASP A 553 -3.34 -34.88 8.70
N GLU A 554 -4.20 -34.63 7.72
CA GLU A 554 -3.81 -34.51 6.31
C GLU A 554 -3.02 -33.23 6.02
N ASP A 555 -3.34 -32.12 6.70
CA ASP A 555 -2.64 -30.85 6.57
C ASP A 555 -1.18 -30.98 7.02
N LYS A 556 -0.94 -31.71 8.10
CA LYS A 556 0.39 -31.99 8.62
C LYS A 556 1.19 -32.90 7.70
N LYS A 557 0.54 -33.87 7.05
CA LYS A 557 1.19 -34.68 5.99
C LYS A 557 1.64 -33.77 4.86
N ASN A 558 0.74 -32.94 4.34
CA ASN A 558 1.01 -32.06 3.22
C ASN A 558 2.12 -31.06 3.56
N ALA A 559 2.08 -30.43 4.74
CA ALA A 559 3.13 -29.52 5.19
C ALA A 559 4.51 -30.20 5.24
N MET A 560 4.61 -31.40 5.81
CA MET A 560 5.90 -32.10 5.91
C MET A 560 6.43 -32.55 4.55
N VAL A 561 5.55 -32.95 3.63
CA VAL A 561 5.91 -33.28 2.26
C VAL A 561 6.37 -32.04 1.48
N SER A 562 5.67 -30.90 1.62
CA SER A 562 6.09 -29.64 1.03
C SER A 562 7.46 -29.20 1.57
N LEU A 563 7.74 -29.41 2.86
CA LEU A 563 9.04 -29.07 3.48
C LEU A 563 10.15 -29.92 2.87
N TYR A 564 9.89 -31.21 2.66
CA TYR A 564 10.81 -32.10 1.97
C TYR A 564 11.14 -31.61 0.56
N PHE A 565 10.13 -31.36 -0.27
CA PHE A 565 10.38 -30.96 -1.65
C PHE A 565 11.10 -29.61 -1.69
N TYR A 566 10.69 -28.65 -0.87
CA TYR A 566 11.39 -27.37 -0.79
C TYR A 566 12.88 -27.55 -0.47
N TRP A 567 13.22 -28.32 0.57
CA TRP A 567 14.61 -28.65 0.87
C TRP A 567 15.33 -29.37 -0.29
N TYR A 568 14.69 -30.39 -0.87
CA TYR A 568 15.28 -31.22 -1.93
C TYR A 568 15.65 -30.43 -3.18
N TYR A 569 14.80 -29.50 -3.59
CA TYR A 569 15.06 -28.64 -4.75
C TYR A 569 15.98 -27.48 -4.40
N ALA A 570 15.90 -26.93 -3.18
CA ALA A 570 16.83 -25.90 -2.70
C ALA A 570 18.28 -26.42 -2.68
N GLU A 571 18.53 -27.63 -2.19
CA GLU A 571 19.86 -28.27 -2.17
C GLU A 571 20.45 -28.44 -3.58
N ARG A 572 19.59 -28.62 -4.59
CA ARG A 572 19.98 -28.90 -5.99
C ARG A 572 20.00 -27.65 -6.86
N TYR A 573 19.49 -26.55 -6.34
CA TYR A 573 19.50 -25.28 -7.05
C TYR A 573 20.90 -24.70 -6.98
N VAL A 574 21.62 -24.74 -8.10
CA VAL A 574 22.84 -23.97 -8.29
C VAL A 574 22.41 -22.65 -8.90
N GLY A 575 22.68 -21.56 -8.17
CA GLY A 575 22.29 -20.19 -8.49
C GLY A 575 22.55 -19.78 -9.93
#